data_AF-A0A150NCV4-F1
#
_entry.id   AF-A0A150NCV4-F1
#
_cell.length_a   1.000
_cell.length_b   1.000
_cell.length_c   1.000
_cell.angle_alpha   90.00
_cell.angle_beta   90.00
_cell.angle_gamma   90.00
#
_symmetry.space_group_name_H-M   'P 1'
#
loop_
_entity.id
_entity.type
_entity.pdbx_description
1 polymer ?
#
loop_
_entity_poly.entity_id
_entity_poly.type
_entity_poly.pdbx_seq_one_letter_code
_entity_poly.pdbx_strand_id
1 'polypeptide(L)' 'MTSTPTARRTSTAIWAAGTVAGVSVHTIITAGDGAKVAINVISELNGERYVDHDVLKK' A
#
# COMPACT_ATOMS: atom_id res chain seq x y z
N MET A 1 0.19 19.06 -10.58
CA MET A 1 -0.58 17.83 -10.84
C MET A 1 -0.26 16.89 -9.69
N THR A 2 -1.23 16.75 -8.79
CA THR A 2 -1.07 16.32 -7.38
C THR A 2 -0.52 14.91 -7.27
N SER A 3 0.66 14.76 -6.67
CA SER A 3 1.23 13.46 -6.29
C SER A 3 0.23 12.71 -5.42
N THR A 4 -0.34 11.63 -5.94
CA THR A 4 -1.02 10.62 -5.14
C THR A 4 -0.10 10.26 -3.98
N PRO A 5 -0.54 10.29 -2.71
CA PRO A 5 0.33 9.94 -1.60
C PRO A 5 0.63 8.43 -1.68
N THR A 6 1.74 8.07 -2.31
CA THR A 6 2.29 6.70 -2.32
C THR A 6 2.58 6.26 -0.89
N ALA A 7 2.46 4.96 -0.59
CA ALA A 7 2.88 4.43 0.70
C ALA A 7 4.38 4.74 0.95
N ARG A 8 4.74 5.08 2.20
CA ARG A 8 6.09 5.54 2.55
C ARG A 8 6.97 4.35 2.93
N ARG A 9 8.17 4.30 2.36
CA ARG A 9 9.19 3.27 2.62
C ARG A 9 10.54 3.90 2.94
N THR A 10 11.40 3.17 3.65
CA THR A 10 12.83 3.50 3.78
C THR A 10 13.62 3.10 2.51
N SER A 11 14.89 3.49 2.42
CA SER A 11 15.81 3.02 1.37
C SER A 11 16.17 1.53 1.50
N THR A 12 15.92 0.90 2.64
CA THR A 12 16.30 -0.49 2.97
C THR A 12 15.14 -1.48 2.81
N ALA A 13 14.16 -1.20 1.95
CA ALA A 13 13.00 -2.07 1.73
C ALA A 13 12.10 -2.34 2.96
N ILE A 14 12.13 -1.45 3.98
CA ILE A 14 11.27 -1.56 5.16
C ILE A 14 10.04 -0.66 5.01
N TRP A 15 8.87 -1.24 5.26
CA TRP A 15 7.55 -0.60 5.19
C TRP A 15 6.88 -0.56 6.57
N ALA A 16 6.02 0.43 6.79
CA ALA A 16 5.15 0.53 7.96
C ALA A 16 3.71 0.75 7.50
N ALA A 17 2.75 0.17 8.23
CA ALA A 17 1.32 0.33 7.97
C ALA A 17 0.54 0.39 9.29
N GLY A 18 -0.65 0.99 9.27
CA GLY A 18 -1.52 1.06 10.43
C GLY A 18 -0.99 2.02 11.49
N THR A 19 -1.32 1.76 12.76
CA THR A 19 -0.98 2.66 13.86
C THR A 19 0.51 2.97 13.96
N VAL A 20 1.41 2.01 13.67
CA VAL A 20 2.86 2.23 13.69
C VAL A 20 3.32 3.22 12.59
N ALA A 21 2.53 3.40 11.54
CA ALA A 21 2.75 4.39 10.48
C ALA A 21 2.08 5.74 10.75
N GLY A 22 1.43 5.92 11.92
CA GLY A 22 0.80 7.17 12.32
C GLY A 22 -0.64 7.35 11.85
N VAL A 23 -1.32 6.29 11.35
CA VAL A 23 -2.76 6.37 11.07
C VAL A 23 -3.60 6.08 12.30
N SER A 24 -4.86 6.52 12.28
CA SER A 24 -5.81 6.32 13.38
C SER A 24 -6.05 4.83 13.65
N VAL A 25 -6.23 4.48 14.93
CA VAL A 25 -6.39 3.10 15.45
C VAL A 25 -7.71 2.43 15.05
N HIS A 26 -8.60 3.13 14.34
CA HIS A 26 -9.87 2.56 13.90
C HIS A 26 -9.62 1.36 12.98
N THR A 27 -10.33 0.27 13.23
CA THR A 27 -10.18 -1.00 12.51
C THR A 27 -10.13 -0.81 11.01
N ILE A 28 -11.11 -0.09 10.44
CA ILE A 28 -11.20 0.07 8.99
C ILE A 28 -10.12 1.01 8.42
N ILE A 29 -9.65 1.98 9.20
CA ILE A 29 -8.57 2.89 8.80
C ILE A 29 -7.26 2.13 8.74
N THR A 30 -6.94 1.38 9.79
CA THR A 30 -5.73 0.56 9.86
C THR A 30 -5.75 -0.54 8.79
N ALA A 31 -6.89 -1.18 8.56
CA ALA A 31 -7.03 -2.18 7.48
C ALA A 31 -6.81 -1.57 6.09
N GLY A 32 -7.41 -0.42 5.80
CA GLY A 32 -7.24 0.29 4.52
C GLY A 32 -5.80 0.74 4.27
N ASP A 33 -5.12 1.24 5.29
CA ASP A 33 -3.70 1.61 5.20
C ASP A 33 -2.80 0.38 4.98
N GLY A 34 -3.08 -0.72 5.68
CA GLY A 34 -2.43 -2.02 5.45
C GLY A 34 -2.55 -2.50 4.01
N ALA A 35 -3.76 -2.49 3.46
CA ALA A 35 -4.00 -2.88 2.06
C ALA A 35 -3.25 -1.98 1.08
N LYS A 36 -3.28 -0.65 1.30
CA LYS A 36 -2.53 0.30 0.47
C LYS A 36 -1.03 0.02 0.51
N VAL A 37 -0.45 -0.23 1.67
CA VAL A 37 0.99 -0.53 1.80
C VAL A 37 1.32 -1.85 1.09
N ALA A 38 0.53 -2.90 1.30
CA ALA A 38 0.73 -4.20 0.66
C ALA A 38 0.72 -4.11 -0.88
N ILE A 39 -0.23 -3.38 -1.47
CA ILE A 39 -0.27 -3.16 -2.92
C ILE A 39 1.00 -2.48 -3.41
N ASN A 40 1.53 -1.50 -2.69
CA ASN A 40 2.77 -0.81 -3.08
C ASN A 40 4.01 -1.70 -2.92
N VAL A 41 4.06 -2.56 -1.88
CA VAL A 41 5.11 -3.58 -1.74
C VAL A 41 5.13 -4.49 -2.96
N ILE A 42 3.99 -5.08 -3.33
CA ILE A 42 3.90 -6.00 -4.47
C ILE A 42 4.19 -5.27 -5.78
N SER A 43 3.70 -4.04 -5.92
CA SER A 43 3.98 -3.23 -7.12
C SER A 43 5.47 -2.98 -7.30
N GLU A 44 6.19 -2.68 -6.22
CA GLU A 44 7.63 -2.49 -6.28
C GLU A 44 8.36 -3.79 -6.66
N LEU A 45 7.96 -4.92 -6.05
CA LEU A 45 8.56 -6.23 -6.35
C LEU A 45 8.34 -6.66 -7.80
N ASN A 46 7.20 -6.32 -8.40
CA ASN A 46 6.87 -6.67 -9.78
C ASN A 46 7.46 -5.69 -10.82
N GLY A 47 7.90 -4.50 -10.39
CA GLY A 47 8.31 -3.43 -11.30
C GLY A 47 7.15 -2.75 -12.05
N GLU A 48 5.90 -3.07 -11.70
CA GLU A 48 4.69 -2.51 -12.29
C GLU A 48 3.57 -2.38 -11.25
N ARG A 49 2.56 -1.56 -11.53
CA ARG A 49 1.44 -1.36 -10.60
C ARG A 49 0.61 -2.64 -10.46
N TYR A 50 0.58 -3.20 -9.26
CA TYR A 50 -0.29 -4.31 -8.91
C TYR A 50 -1.73 -3.84 -8.62
N VAL A 51 -2.71 -4.63 -9.07
CA VAL A 51 -4.14 -4.42 -8.82
C VAL A 51 -4.76 -5.77 -8.51
N ASP A 52 -5.42 -5.88 -7.35
CA ASP A 52 -6.13 -7.09 -6.92
C ASP A 52 -7.62 -6.96 -7.22
N HIS A 53 -7.95 -6.80 -8.50
CA HIS A 53 -9.31 -6.86 -9.00
C HIS A 53 -9.47 -8.16 -9.76
N ASP A 54 -10.70 -8.70 -9.78
CA ASP A 54 -11.05 -9.77 -10.70
C ASP A 54 -10.70 -9.34 -12.13
N VAL A 55 -9.64 -9.93 -12.68
CA VAL A 55 -9.36 -9.84 -14.10
C VAL A 55 -10.39 -10.72 -14.78
N LEU A 56 -11.31 -10.09 -15.52
CA LEU A 56 -12.13 -10.77 -16.52
C LEU A 56 -11.16 -11.36 -17.56
N LYS A 57 -10.66 -12.57 -17.27
CA LYS A 57 -9.94 -13.39 -18.22
C LYS A 57 -10.94 -13.72 -19.33
N LYS A 58 -10.71 -13.19 -20.52
CA LYS A 58 -11.43 -13.62 -21.73
C LYS A 58 -11.06 -15.05 -22.06
#